data_AF-A0A1C4G229-F1
#
_entry.id   AF-A0A1C4G229-F1
#
_cell.length_a   1.000
_cell.length_b   1.000
_cell.length_c   1.000
_cell.angle_alpha   90.00
_cell.angle_beta   90.00
_cell.angle_gamma   90.00
#
_symmetry.space_group_name_H-M   'P 1'
#
loop_
_entity.id
_entity.type
_entity.pdbx_description
1 polymer ?
#
loop_
_entity_poly.entity_id
_entity_poly.type
_entity_poly.pdbx_seq_one_letter_code
_entity_poly.pdbx_strand_id
1 'polypeptide(L)'
;MMTIYNNLDKWCQIPQREPDPKTVCNFCKQVITEDRLITGPGVNICTDCIDLCNEIVSDRRTEYRKKYIEEMSTMLCMADEALTAEKAIVLACSIFDAGYRKGEI
;
A
#
# COMPACT_ATOMS: atom_id res chain seq x y z
N MET A 1 43.70 -12.35 9.55
CA MET A 1 42.99 -11.94 8.32
C MET A 1 41.54 -12.38 8.43
N MET A 2 40.63 -11.42 8.24
CA MET A 2 39.20 -11.55 7.90
C MET A 2 38.24 -12.19 8.91
N THR A 3 37.89 -11.39 9.91
CA THR A 3 36.59 -11.39 10.61
C THR A 3 35.51 -10.82 9.66
N ILE A 4 34.73 -11.72 9.06
CA ILE A 4 33.51 -11.45 8.27
C ILE A 4 32.69 -12.73 8.45
N TYR A 5 31.57 -12.84 9.16
CA TYR A 5 30.41 -11.96 9.29
C TYR A 5 29.70 -12.24 10.64
N ASN A 6 29.88 -11.41 11.66
CA ASN A 6 29.00 -11.40 12.85
C ASN A 6 27.98 -10.26 12.71
N ASN A 7 27.02 -10.44 11.80
CA ASN A 7 25.96 -9.44 11.59
C ASN A 7 24.57 -10.06 11.37
N LEU A 8 24.32 -11.26 11.94
CA LEU A 8 22.95 -11.74 12.13
C LEU A 8 22.29 -11.20 13.41
N ASP A 9 23.08 -10.79 14.41
CA ASP A 9 22.56 -10.44 15.74
C ASP A 9 21.97 -9.02 15.84
N LYS A 10 22.06 -8.23 14.76
CA LYS A 10 21.54 -6.86 14.73
C LYS A 10 20.04 -6.77 14.45
N TRP A 11 19.43 -7.83 13.93
CA TRP A 11 17.98 -7.93 13.73
C TRP A 11 17.22 -8.25 15.03
N CYS A 12 17.91 -8.71 16.07
CA CYS A 12 17.33 -9.06 17.37
C CYS A 12 17.16 -7.86 18.32
N GLN A 13 17.56 -6.65 17.92
CA GLN A 13 17.50 -5.44 18.75
C GLN A 13 16.38 -4.52 18.30
N ILE A 14 15.19 -5.05 18.01
CA ILE A 14 13.99 -4.23 17.99
C ILE A 14 13.77 -3.78 19.44
N PRO A 15 13.97 -2.48 19.78
CA PRO A 15 13.68 -2.02 21.12
C PRO A 15 12.20 -2.34 21.39
N GLN A 16 11.95 -3.06 22.48
CA GLN A 16 10.59 -3.32 22.94
C GLN A 16 9.97 -1.95 23.19
N ARG A 17 9.06 -1.51 22.31
CA ARG A 17 8.27 -0.31 22.55
C ARG A 17 7.49 -0.55 23.83
N GLU A 18 7.67 0.33 24.81
CA GLU A 18 6.79 0.35 25.97
C GLU A 18 5.34 0.40 25.46
N PRO A 19 4.43 -0.44 25.98
CA PRO A 19 3.04 -0.44 25.53
C PRO A 19 2.44 0.96 25.72
N ASP A 20 2.02 1.60 24.62
CA ASP A 20 1.18 2.79 24.69
C ASP A 20 -0.06 2.44 25.54
N PRO A 21 -0.57 3.35 26.40
CA PRO A 21 -1.79 3.09 27.16
C PRO A 21 -2.83 2.43 26.26
N LYS A 22 -3.34 1.26 26.70
CA LYS A 22 -4.22 0.36 25.93
C LYS A 22 -5.55 0.98 25.48
N THR A 23 -5.75 2.28 25.71
CA THR A 23 -6.94 3.05 25.42
C THR A 23 -6.66 4.22 24.49
N VAL A 24 -5.43 4.44 24.01
CA VAL A 24 -5.12 5.58 23.13
C VAL A 24 -4.88 5.12 21.71
N CYS A 25 -5.54 5.75 20.74
CA CYS A 25 -5.26 5.54 19.32
C CYS A 25 -3.99 6.30 18.91
N ASN A 26 -3.02 5.62 18.29
CA ASN A 26 -1.75 6.22 17.88
C ASN A 26 -1.88 7.19 16.69
N PHE A 27 -3.01 7.21 15.98
CA PHE A 27 -3.24 8.01 14.79
C PHE A 27 -3.95 9.33 15.13
N CYS A 28 -5.16 9.28 15.68
CA CYS A 28 -5.93 10.47 16.07
C CYS A 28 -5.60 11.01 17.47
N LYS A 29 -4.77 10.28 18.24
CA LYS A 29 -4.36 10.63 19.62
C LYS A 29 -5.51 10.76 20.63
N GLN A 30 -6.67 10.20 20.31
CA GLN A 30 -7.82 10.19 21.21
C GLN A 30 -7.81 8.98 22.13
N VAL A 31 -8.40 9.13 23.31
CA VAL A 31 -8.74 8.03 24.20
C VAL A 31 -10.01 7.36 23.68
N ILE A 32 -9.95 6.07 23.43
CA ILE A 32 -10.98 5.25 22.82
C ILE A 32 -11.24 4.04 23.72
N THR A 33 -12.47 3.57 23.72
CA THR A 33 -12.89 2.37 24.44
C THR A 33 -12.31 1.11 23.78
N GLU A 34 -12.00 0.07 24.57
CA GLU A 34 -11.33 -1.14 24.06
C GLU A 34 -12.11 -1.84 22.94
N ASP A 35 -13.44 -1.71 22.89
CA ASP A 35 -14.30 -2.29 21.85
C ASP A 35 -14.14 -1.64 20.47
N ARG A 36 -13.64 -0.39 20.42
CA ARG A 36 -13.39 0.37 19.17
C ARG A 36 -11.91 0.56 18.89
N LEU A 37 -11.04 -0.17 19.59
CA LEU A 37 -9.59 -0.06 19.49
C LEU A 37 -8.96 -1.41 19.14
N ILE A 38 -8.22 -1.45 18.04
CA ILE A 38 -7.44 -2.61 17.63
C ILE A 38 -6.00 -2.43 18.11
N THR A 39 -5.55 -3.29 19.01
CA THR A 39 -4.18 -3.29 19.56
C THR A 39 -3.27 -4.25 18.80
N GLY A 40 -2.13 -3.72 18.35
CA GLY A 40 -0.99 -4.49 17.86
C GLY A 40 0.27 -4.30 18.74
N PRO A 41 1.40 -4.93 18.40
CA PRO A 41 2.64 -4.77 19.13
C PRO A 41 3.14 -3.31 19.12
N GLY A 42 2.96 -2.59 20.24
CA GLY A 42 3.43 -1.21 20.41
C GLY A 42 2.69 -0.15 19.57
N VAL A 43 1.46 -0.46 19.13
CA VAL A 43 0.59 0.46 18.37
C VAL A 43 -0.88 0.08 18.51
N ASN A 44 -1.76 1.07 18.59
CA ASN A 44 -3.21 0.94 18.63
C ASN A 44 -3.85 1.81 17.54
N ILE A 45 -4.91 1.33 16.90
CA ILE A 45 -5.68 2.06 15.90
C ILE A 45 -7.18 1.91 16.19
N CYS A 46 -7.94 3.00 16.13
CA CYS A 46 -9.39 2.96 16.32
C CYS A 46 -10.14 2.70 15.01
N THR A 47 -11.40 2.25 15.12
CA THR A 47 -12.28 1.98 13.97
C THR A 47 -12.36 3.16 13.00
N ASP A 48 -12.50 4.37 13.52
CA ASP A 48 -12.71 5.57 12.69
C ASP A 48 -11.44 5.92 11.89
N CYS A 49 -10.26 5.68 12.47
CA CYS A 49 -9.00 5.81 11.74
C CYS A 49 -8.83 4.71 10.68
N ILE A 50 -9.32 3.49 10.92
CA ILE A 50 -9.31 2.42 9.91
C ILE A 50 -10.19 2.79 8.72
N ASP A 51 -11.40 3.28 8.99
CA ASP A 51 -12.34 3.68 7.94
C ASP A 51 -11.74 4.79 7.06
N LEU A 52 -11.18 5.84 7.68
CA LEU A 52 -10.46 6.89 6.97
C LEU A 52 -9.26 6.34 6.18
N CYS A 53 -8.47 5.44 6.76
CA CYS A 53 -7.36 4.82 6.05
C CYS A 53 -7.82 4.01 4.84
N ASN A 54 -8.93 3.29 4.94
CA ASN A 54 -9.51 2.52 3.83
C ASN A 54 -9.96 3.43 2.68
N GLU A 55 -10.59 4.56 2.99
CA GLU A 55 -10.96 5.58 2.01
C GLU A 55 -9.71 6.10 1.28
N ILE A 56 -8.70 6.56 2.03
CA ILE A 56 -7.44 7.08 1.46
C ILE A 56 -6.75 6.03 0.57
N VAL A 57 -6.69 4.78 1.02
CA VAL A 57 -6.04 3.70 0.24
C VAL A 57 -6.84 3.37 -1.02
N SER A 58 -8.17 3.34 -0.93
CA SER A 58 -9.07 3.11 -2.06
C SER A 58 -8.91 4.20 -3.13
N ASP A 59 -8.88 5.46 -2.71
CA ASP A 59 -8.71 6.61 -3.61
C ASP A 59 -7.36 6.55 -4.32
N ARG A 60 -6.28 6.34 -3.56
CA ARG A 60 -4.93 6.17 -4.13
C ARG A 60 -4.85 5.00 -5.10
N ARG A 61 -5.51 3.88 -4.81
CA ARG A 61 -5.56 2.71 -5.69
C ARG A 61 -6.30 3.01 -6.98
N THR A 62 -7.40 3.77 -6.90
CA THR A 62 -8.21 4.18 -8.06
C THR A 62 -7.44 5.14 -8.95
N GLU A 63 -6.77 6.13 -8.37
CA GLU A 63 -5.92 7.08 -9.09
C GLU A 63 -4.75 6.36 -9.77
N TYR A 64 -4.06 5.46 -9.06
CA TYR A 64 -2.99 4.64 -9.62
C TYR A 64 -3.49 3.77 -10.78
N ARG A 65 -4.64 3.09 -10.62
CA ARG A 65 -5.25 2.29 -11.67
C ARG A 65 -5.54 3.13 -12.92
N LYS A 66 -6.16 4.29 -12.75
CA LYS A 66 -6.49 5.21 -13.85
C LYS A 66 -5.24 5.64 -14.60
N LYS A 67 -4.23 6.16 -13.90
CA LYS A 67 -2.96 6.60 -14.48
C LYS A 67 -2.29 5.49 -15.27
N TYR A 68 -2.24 4.28 -14.71
CA TYR A 68 -1.59 3.14 -15.35
C TYR A 68 -2.32 2.69 -16.62
N ILE A 69 -3.65 2.63 -16.60
CA ILE A 69 -4.45 2.29 -17.77
C ILE A 69 -4.30 3.34 -18.87
N GLU A 70 -4.27 4.64 -18.52
CA GLU A 70 -4.05 5.73 -19.47
C GLU A 70 -2.67 5.63 -20.14
N GLU A 71 -1.61 5.40 -19.36
CA GLU A 71 -0.25 5.21 -19.90
C GLU A 71 -0.17 3.96 -20.80
N MET A 72 -0.73 2.84 -20.34
CA MET A 72 -0.74 1.59 -21.09
C MET A 72 -1.52 1.67 -22.40
N SER A 73 -2.74 2.22 -22.36
CA SER A 73 -3.59 2.34 -23.55
C SER A 73 -2.93 3.25 -24.59
N THR A 74 -2.26 4.32 -24.15
CA THR A 74 -1.45 5.18 -25.04
C THR A 74 -0.33 4.39 -25.71
N MET A 75 0.45 3.61 -24.94
CA MET A 75 1.51 2.77 -25.52
C MET A 75 0.98 1.71 -26.49
N LEU A 76 -0.17 1.10 -26.19
CA LEU A 76 -0.82 0.10 -27.05
C LEU A 76 -1.26 0.70 -28.39
N CYS A 77 -1.89 1.88 -28.37
CA CYS A 77 -2.27 2.59 -29.60
C CYS A 77 -1.05 2.98 -30.45
N MET A 78 0.07 3.34 -29.82
CA MET A 78 1.31 3.65 -30.54
C MET A 78 1.97 2.40 -31.15
N ALA A 79 1.77 1.22 -30.55
CA ALA A 79 2.33 -0.03 -31.04
C ALA A 79 1.50 -0.66 -32.17
N ASP A 80 0.19 -0.40 -32.20
CA ASP A 80 -0.73 -0.89 -33.23
C ASP A 80 -1.73 0.21 -33.63
N GLU A 81 -1.47 0.86 -34.77
CA GLU A 81 -2.31 1.94 -35.30
C GLU A 81 -3.72 1.47 -35.70
N ALA A 82 -3.94 0.17 -35.92
CA ALA A 82 -5.26 -0.38 -36.19
C ALA A 82 -6.11 -0.56 -34.92
N LEU A 83 -5.48 -0.48 -33.74
CA LEU A 83 -6.16 -0.61 -32.46
C LEU A 83 -6.88 0.70 -32.11
N THR A 84 -8.19 0.64 -31.92
CA THR A 84 -8.96 1.80 -31.48
C THR A 84 -8.70 2.11 -30.01
N ALA A 85 -8.80 3.38 -29.62
CA ALA A 85 -8.62 3.82 -28.24
C ALA A 85 -9.49 3.04 -27.24
N GLU A 86 -10.75 2.79 -27.58
CA GLU A 86 -11.67 1.98 -26.76
C GLU A 86 -11.13 0.57 -26.50
N LYS A 87 -10.65 -0.11 -27.55
CA LYS A 87 -10.09 -1.46 -27.43
C LYS A 87 -8.77 -1.46 -26.66
N ALA A 88 -7.95 -0.42 -26.83
CA ALA A 88 -6.70 -0.25 -26.09
C ALA A 88 -6.95 -0.07 -24.58
N ILE A 89 -7.98 0.67 -24.19
CA ILE A 89 -8.39 0.83 -22.78
C ILE A 89 -8.84 -0.51 -22.20
N VAL A 90 -9.70 -1.26 -22.90
CA VAL A 90 -10.17 -2.58 -22.45
C VAL A 90 -9.01 -3.57 -22.29
N LEU A 91 -8.07 -3.57 -23.24
CA LEU A 91 -6.88 -4.41 -23.17
C LEU A 91 -5.97 -4.00 -22.00
N ALA A 92 -5.72 -2.70 -21.81
CA ALA A 92 -4.95 -2.17 -20.69
C ALA A 92 -5.58 -2.52 -19.32
N CYS A 93 -6.91 -2.42 -19.19
CA CYS A 93 -7.65 -2.88 -18.00
C CYS A 93 -7.38 -4.37 -17.72
N SER A 94 -7.51 -5.21 -18.75
CA SER A 94 -7.32 -6.67 -18.62
C SER A 94 -5.90 -7.02 -18.20
N ILE A 95 -4.89 -6.34 -18.76
CA ILE A 95 -3.48 -6.53 -18.41
C ILE A 95 -3.22 -6.07 -16.96
N PHE A 96 -3.75 -4.91 -16.55
CA PHE A 96 -3.62 -4.44 -15.17
C PHE A 96 -4.27 -5.40 -14.16
N ASP A 97 -5.47 -5.89 -14.45
CA ASP A 97 -6.21 -6.82 -13.60
C ASP A 97 -5.55 -8.20 -13.53
N ALA A 98 -4.85 -8.63 -14.58
CA ALA A 98 -3.98 -9.80 -14.57
C ALA A 98 -2.69 -9.63 -13.74
N GLY A 99 -2.46 -8.43 -13.17
CA GLY A 99 -1.36 -8.16 -12.24
C GLY A 99 -0.07 -7.68 -12.92
N TYR A 100 -0.08 -7.38 -14.22
CA TYR A 100 1.07 -6.79 -14.88
C TYR A 100 1.30 -5.37 -14.36
N ARG A 101 2.49 -5.16 -13.78
CA ARG A 101 2.98 -3.87 -13.28
C ARG A 101 4.21 -3.48 -14.08
N LYS A 102 4.26 -2.24 -14.57
CA LYS A 102 5.46 -1.67 -15.21
C LYS A 102 6.56 -1.64 -14.16
N GLY A 103 7.60 -2.45 -14.35
CA GLY A 103 8.78 -2.39 -13.50
C GLY A 103 9.42 -1.01 -13.61
N GLU A 104 9.86 -0.45 -12.48
CA GLU A 104 10.75 0.69 -12.49
C GLU A 104 12.10 0.20 -13.05
N ILE A 105 12.49 0.68 -14.24
CA ILE A 105 13.82 0.51 -14.81
C ILE A 105 14.65 1.74 -14.42
#